data_AF-A0A6B3CD94-F1
#
_entry.id   AF-A0A6B3CD94-F1
#
_cell.length_a   1.000
_cell.length_b   1.000
_cell.length_c   1.000
_cell.angle_alpha   90.00
_cell.angle_beta   90.00
_cell.angle_gamma   90.00
#
_symmetry.space_group_name_H-M   'P 1'
#
loop_
_entity.id
_entity.type
_entity.pdbx_description
1 polymer ?
#
loop_
_entity_poly.entity_id
_entity_poly.type
_entity_poly.pdbx_seq_one_letter_code
_entity_poly.pdbx_strand_id
1 'polypeptide(L)'
;MSGLDGRLVQTAVIGGPDSGRAIILPTDADELLRWRRGHRACTYWCGTQLGGCGNELSDRLYRDKVCHFAHRPHTSCHRTATGANSADHLFVKDDLAAWTGRLGIKG
;
A
#
# COMPACT_ATOMS: atom_id res chain seq x y z
N MET A 1 16.31 17.30 13.00
CA MET A 1 15.01 17.97 12.71
C MET A 1 14.53 17.48 11.36
N SER A 2 13.77 16.37 11.33
CA SER A 2 13.20 15.81 10.09
C SER A 2 11.69 15.83 10.22
N GLY A 3 11.13 17.03 10.18
CA GLY A 3 9.70 17.20 9.93
C GLY A 3 9.45 16.97 8.45
N LEU A 4 9.53 15.73 7.98
CA LEU A 4 9.09 15.38 6.64
C LEU A 4 7.57 15.23 6.68
N ASP A 5 6.93 16.29 6.15
CA ASP A 5 5.79 16.26 5.24
C ASP A 5 4.57 15.43 5.65
N GLY A 6 3.43 16.12 5.75
CA GLY A 6 2.17 15.58 6.26
C GLY A 6 1.77 14.25 5.61
N ARG A 7 1.80 13.18 6.41
CA ARG A 7 1.00 11.95 6.22
C ARG A 7 0.86 11.50 4.75
N LEU A 8 1.98 11.23 4.09
CA LEU A 8 1.99 10.65 2.73
C LEU A 8 1.42 9.22 2.75
N VAL A 9 0.79 8.82 1.65
CA VAL A 9 0.21 7.47 1.50
C VAL A 9 1.32 6.45 1.30
N GLN A 10 1.50 5.57 2.28
CA GLN A 10 2.50 4.49 2.28
C GLN A 10 1.87 3.12 2.05
N THR A 11 0.56 2.98 2.26
CA THR A 11 -0.15 1.70 2.15
C THR A 11 -1.11 1.68 0.96
N ALA A 12 -1.12 0.54 0.26
CA ALA A 12 -2.03 0.24 -0.84
C ALA A 12 -2.42 -1.24 -0.80
N VAL A 13 -3.37 -1.65 -1.64
CA VAL A 13 -3.69 -3.06 -1.88
C VAL A 13 -3.37 -3.44 -3.33
N ILE A 14 -2.98 -4.70 -3.58
CA ILE A 14 -2.63 -5.19 -4.92
C ILE A 14 -3.82 -5.91 -5.57
N GLY A 15 -4.02 -5.66 -6.87
CA GLY A 15 -4.91 -6.44 -7.74
C GLY A 15 -6.36 -5.95 -7.81
N GLY A 16 -6.74 -5.03 -6.93
CA GLY A 16 -8.04 -4.35 -6.96
C GLY A 16 -8.34 -3.62 -5.66
N PRO A 17 -9.32 -2.71 -5.63
CA PRO A 17 -9.63 -1.86 -4.49
C PRO A 17 -10.19 -2.61 -3.26
N ASP A 18 -10.85 -3.75 -3.47
CA ASP A 18 -11.41 -4.58 -2.39
C ASP A 18 -10.49 -5.76 -2.00
N SER A 19 -9.27 -5.78 -2.55
CA SER A 19 -8.27 -6.81 -2.25
C SER A 19 -7.84 -6.75 -0.78
N GLY A 20 -7.73 -7.91 -0.15
CA GLY A 20 -7.18 -8.03 1.21
C GLY A 20 -5.65 -7.99 1.27
N ARG A 21 -4.97 -7.95 0.11
CA ARG A 21 -3.51 -8.02 0.01
C ARG A 21 -2.90 -6.63 0.12
N ALA A 22 -2.72 -6.17 1.35
CA ALA A 22 -2.07 -4.90 1.64
C ALA A 22 -0.56 -4.96 1.38
N ILE A 23 0.02 -3.82 1.03
CA ILE A 23 1.46 -3.62 0.89
C ILE A 23 1.86 -2.26 1.45
N ILE A 24 3.14 -2.14 1.79
CA ILE A 24 3.79 -0.88 2.15
C ILE A 24 4.80 -0.56 1.05
N LEU A 25 4.76 0.67 0.54
CA LEU A 25 5.77 1.11 -0.42
C LEU A 25 7.11 1.33 0.29
N PRO A 26 8.24 0.87 -0.28
CA PRO A 26 9.55 1.30 0.19
C PRO A 26 9.69 2.82 0.12
N THR A 27 10.23 3.41 1.20
CA THR A 27 10.42 4.86 1.31
C THR A 27 11.71 5.33 0.61
N ASP A 28 12.70 4.43 0.49
CA ASP A 28 13.97 4.65 -0.19
C ASP A 28 13.87 4.42 -1.72
N ALA A 29 14.61 5.23 -2.48
CA ALA A 29 14.56 5.22 -3.94
C ALA A 29 15.12 3.94 -4.55
N ASP A 30 16.26 3.45 -4.04
CA ASP A 30 16.92 2.28 -4.60
C ASP A 30 16.17 1.00 -4.22
N GLU A 31 15.57 1.00 -3.03
CA GLU A 31 14.65 -0.05 -2.61
C GLU A 31 13.36 -0.07 -3.44
N LEU A 32 12.76 1.09 -3.73
CA LEU A 32 11.61 1.17 -4.64
C LEU A 32 11.97 0.69 -6.05
N LEU A 33 13.16 1.01 -6.55
CA LEU A 33 13.62 0.50 -7.85
C LEU A 33 13.77 -1.03 -7.85
N ARG A 34 14.24 -1.64 -6.76
CA ARG A 34 14.25 -3.10 -6.58
C ARG A 34 12.83 -3.65 -6.54
N TRP A 35 11.95 -3.03 -5.77
CA TRP A 35 10.55 -3.41 -5.65
C TRP A 35 9.82 -3.43 -6.99
N ARG A 36 9.96 -2.37 -7.79
CA ARG A 36 9.38 -2.26 -9.14
C ARG A 36 9.81 -3.41 -10.05
N ARG A 37 11.03 -3.92 -9.90
CA ARG A 37 11.50 -5.07 -10.70
C ARG A 37 10.76 -6.36 -10.34
N GLY A 38 10.43 -6.56 -9.07
CA GLY A 38 9.65 -7.70 -8.59
C GLY A 38 8.13 -7.58 -8.82
N HIS A 39 7.61 -6.36 -8.91
CA HIS A 39 6.16 -6.07 -8.95
C HIS A 39 5.68 -5.44 -10.27
N ARG A 40 6.34 -5.74 -11.39
CA ARG A 40 6.05 -5.11 -12.70
C ARG A 40 4.62 -5.27 -13.19
N ALA A 41 3.93 -6.34 -12.79
CA ALA A 41 2.56 -6.64 -13.20
C ALA A 41 1.50 -6.25 -12.16
N CYS A 42 1.90 -5.68 -11.02
CA CYS A 42 0.98 -5.33 -9.95
C CYS A 42 0.36 -3.95 -10.18
N THR A 43 -0.95 -3.86 -10.04
CA THR A 43 -1.69 -2.60 -9.91
C THR A 43 -1.89 -2.28 -8.43
N TYR A 44 -1.75 -1.01 -8.07
CA TYR A 44 -1.87 -0.54 -6.69
C TYR A 44 -3.15 0.26 -6.53
N TRP A 45 -3.86 0.04 -5.42
CA TRP A 45 -5.16 0.65 -5.21
C TRP A 45 -5.26 1.26 -3.82
N CYS A 46 -5.98 2.38 -3.72
CA CYS A 46 -6.37 2.99 -2.47
C CYS A 46 -7.49 2.16 -1.84
N GLY A 47 -7.11 1.08 -1.16
CA GLY A 47 -8.04 0.02 -0.77
C GLY A 47 -9.21 0.50 0.07
N THR A 48 -10.41 0.02 -0.24
CA THR A 48 -11.65 0.36 0.50
C THR A 48 -11.60 -0.18 1.92
N GLN A 49 -11.02 -1.37 2.12
CA GLN A 49 -10.79 -1.97 3.43
C GLN A 49 -9.75 -1.22 4.28
N LEU A 50 -9.00 -0.32 3.67
CA LEU A 50 -8.06 0.61 4.33
C LEU A 50 -8.70 1.99 4.61
N GLY A 51 -10.01 2.15 4.41
CA GLY A 51 -10.70 3.45 4.45
C GLY A 51 -10.34 4.34 3.26
N GLY A 52 -9.84 3.77 2.17
CA GLY A 52 -9.48 4.45 0.93
C GLY A 52 -10.66 4.65 -0.02
N CYS A 53 -10.43 5.42 -1.09
CA CYS A 53 -11.48 5.79 -2.05
C CYS A 53 -11.67 4.80 -3.22
N GLY A 54 -10.91 3.69 -3.24
CA GLY A 54 -11.00 2.66 -4.28
C GLY A 54 -10.34 3.03 -5.62
N ASN A 55 -9.74 4.21 -5.73
CA ASN A 55 -9.05 4.63 -6.96
C ASN A 55 -7.64 4.03 -7.07
N GLU A 56 -7.17 3.88 -8.31
CA GLU A 56 -5.82 3.41 -8.60
C GLU A 56 -4.75 4.40 -8.11
N LEU A 57 -3.67 3.87 -7.58
CA LEU A 57 -2.51 4.58 -7.08
C LEU A 57 -1.32 4.37 -8.02
N SER A 58 -0.49 5.41 -8.11
CA SER A 58 0.82 5.36 -8.74
C SER A 58 1.90 5.51 -7.67
N ASP A 59 3.01 4.81 -7.78
CA ASP A 59 4.13 5.00 -6.88
C ASP A 59 5.05 6.13 -7.39
N ARG A 60 5.45 7.01 -6.48
CA ARG A 60 6.32 8.15 -6.77
C ARG A 60 7.72 7.87 -6.28
N LEU A 61 8.64 7.73 -7.24
CA LEU A 61 10.07 7.62 -7.00
C LEU A 61 10.66 9.03 -6.83
N TYR A 62 11.22 9.29 -5.65
CA TYR A 62 11.95 10.51 -5.33
C TYR A 62 13.30 10.15 -4.73
N ARG A 63 14.32 10.97 -4.99
CA ARG A 63 15.69 10.77 -4.43
C ARG A 63 16.02 11.73 -3.30
N ASP A 64 15.26 12.82 -3.23
CA ASP A 64 15.40 13.94 -2.31
C ASP A 64 14.34 13.96 -1.21
N LYS A 65 13.28 13.15 -1.36
CA LYS A 65 12.20 12.97 -0.39
C LYS A 65 11.68 11.54 -0.38
N VAL A 66 10.84 11.24 0.61
CA VAL A 66 10.25 9.92 0.80
C VAL A 66 9.40 9.51 -0.40
N CYS A 67 9.67 8.32 -0.93
CA CYS A 67 8.81 7.67 -1.91
C CYS A 67 7.45 7.34 -1.30
N HIS A 68 6.38 7.50 -2.07
CA HIS A 68 5.01 7.30 -1.59
C HIS A 68 4.06 6.98 -2.74
N PHE A 69 2.90 6.44 -2.40
CA PHE A 69 1.79 6.33 -3.35
C PHE A 69 1.09 7.67 -3.53
N ALA A 70 0.67 7.93 -4.76
CA ALA A 70 -0.08 9.11 -5.14
C ALA A 70 -1.29 8.72 -5.99
N HIS A 71 -2.40 9.37 -5.71
CA HIS A 71 -3.56 9.34 -6.59
C HIS A 71 -3.24 10.04 -7.91
N ARG A 72 -4.03 9.71 -8.95
CA ARG A 72 -4.02 10.48 -10.19
C ARG A 72 -4.55 11.91 -9.94
N PRO A 73 -4.17 12.88 -10.76
CA PRO A 73 -4.78 14.21 -10.73
C PRO A 73 -6.32 14.11 -10.82
N HIS A 74 -7.02 15.01 -10.14
CA HIS A 74 -8.49 15.08 -10.07
C HIS A 74 -9.20 13.97 -9.27
N THR A 75 -8.47 13.17 -8.50
CA THR A 75 -9.07 12.25 -7.52
C THR A 75 -9.18 12.92 -6.15
N SER A 76 -10.39 13.01 -5.59
CA SER A 76 -10.59 13.33 -4.18
C SER A 76 -10.52 12.05 -3.34
N CYS A 77 -9.75 12.10 -2.26
CA CYS A 77 -9.66 11.02 -1.30
C CYS A 77 -9.76 11.61 0.11
N HIS A 78 -10.70 11.10 0.90
CA HIS A 78 -10.91 11.51 2.29
C HIS A 78 -10.20 10.60 3.29
N ARG A 79 -9.29 9.76 2.82
CA ARG A 79 -8.53 8.83 3.66
C ARG A 79 -7.64 9.61 4.62
N THR A 80 -7.88 9.45 5.91
CA THR A 80 -7.15 10.15 6.98
C THR A 80 -5.95 9.36 7.48
N ALA A 81 -6.00 8.02 7.38
CA ALA A 81 -4.92 7.12 7.78
C ALA A 81 -4.11 6.69 6.56
N THR A 82 -2.91 7.25 6.41
CA THR A 82 -2.08 7.09 5.20
C THR A 82 -0.76 6.36 5.44
N GLY A 83 -0.36 6.14 6.71
CA GLY A 83 0.86 5.40 7.07
C GLY A 83 0.68 3.88 7.21
N ALA A 84 1.77 3.15 7.48
CA ALA A 84 1.77 1.68 7.64
C ALA A 84 0.66 1.17 8.57
N ASN A 85 0.46 1.83 9.71
CA ASN A 85 -0.51 1.47 10.75
C ASN A 85 -1.97 1.45 10.25
N SER A 86 -2.26 2.06 9.10
CA SER A 86 -3.61 2.04 8.50
C SER A 86 -4.01 0.66 7.95
N ALA A 87 -3.05 -0.27 7.83
CA ALA A 87 -3.23 -1.57 7.21
C ALA A 87 -3.01 -2.75 8.18
N ASP A 88 -2.83 -2.49 9.48
CA ASP A 88 -2.52 -3.51 10.49
C ASP A 88 -3.51 -4.69 10.47
N HIS A 89 -4.81 -4.42 10.35
CA HIS A 89 -5.83 -5.47 10.28
C HIS A 89 -5.78 -6.30 8.99
N LEU A 90 -5.33 -5.72 7.88
CA LEU A 90 -5.15 -6.46 6.63
C LEU A 90 -3.89 -7.33 6.68
N PHE A 91 -2.81 -6.84 7.28
CA PHE A 91 -1.60 -7.66 7.46
C PHE A 91 -1.85 -8.85 8.38
N VAL A 92 -2.51 -8.64 9.52
CA VAL A 92 -2.90 -9.74 10.42
C VAL A 92 -3.81 -10.75 9.70
N LYS A 93 -4.73 -10.29 8.86
CA LYS A 93 -5.61 -11.16 8.07
C LYS A 93 -4.84 -11.95 7.01
N ASP A 94 -3.90 -11.33 6.29
CA ASP A 94 -3.09 -11.99 5.27
C ASP A 94 -2.16 -13.03 5.88
N ASP A 95 -1.49 -12.68 6.99
CA ASP A 95 -0.66 -13.61 7.76
C ASP A 95 -1.46 -14.80 8.29
N LEU A 96 -2.67 -14.53 8.82
CA LEU A 96 -3.57 -15.59 9.27
C LEU A 96 -4.00 -16.49 8.11
N ALA A 97 -4.37 -15.93 6.96
CA ALA A 97 -4.78 -16.69 5.77
C ALA A 97 -3.62 -17.53 5.21
N ALA A 98 -2.41 -16.99 5.20
CA ALA A 98 -1.21 -17.72 4.82
C ALA A 98 -0.92 -18.87 5.80
N TRP A 99 -1.16 -18.67 7.09
CA TRP A 99 -0.98 -19.70 8.11
C TRP A 99 -2.04 -20.81 8.04
N THR A 100 -3.34 -20.50 7.91
CA THR A 100 -4.39 -21.52 7.70
C THR A 100 -4.22 -22.27 6.39
N GLY A 101 -3.78 -21.59 5.32
CA GLY A 101 -3.45 -22.23 4.05
C GLY A 101 -2.32 -23.25 4.17
N ARG A 102 -1.32 -23.01 5.06
CA ARG A 102 -0.23 -23.95 5.37
C ARG A 102 -0.66 -25.10 6.26
N LEU A 103 -1.66 -24.90 7.12
CA LEU A 103 -2.20 -25.94 8.02
C LEU A 103 -3.32 -26.78 7.38
N GLY A 104 -3.78 -26.43 6.18
CA GLY A 104 -4.81 -27.20 5.48
C GLY A 104 -6.18 -27.19 6.16
N ILE A 105 -6.42 -26.26 7.09
CA ILE A 105 -7.72 -26.11 7.75
C ILE A 105 -8.64 -25.36 6.78
N LYS A 106 -9.40 -26.12 5.99
CA LYS A 106 -10.54 -25.60 5.23
C LYS A 106 -11.71 -25.49 6.20
N GLY A 107 -12.21 -24.27 6.39
CA GLY A 107 -13.52 -24.04 7.02
C GLY A 107 -14.65 -24.54 6.13
#